data_AF-A0A3C1TG92-F1
#
_entry.id   AF-A0A3C1TG92-F1
#
_cell.length_a   1.000
_cell.length_b   1.000
_cell.length_c   1.000
_cell.angle_alpha   90.00
_cell.angle_beta   90.00
_cell.angle_gamma   90.00
#
_symmetry.space_group_name_H-M   'P 1'
#
loop_
_entity.id
_entity.type
_entity.pdbx_description
1 polymer ?
#
loop_
_entity_poly.entity_id
_entity_poly.type
_entity_poly.pdbx_seq_one_letter_code
_entity_poly.pdbx_strand_id
1 'polypeptide(L)' 'AVTLPVSAKSTFNKTDLKAAALEAEYEMILNVLKQVNFNKSKAAAALGIDRKTLYNKMKSLNLNS' A
#
# COMPACT_ATOMS: atom_id res chain seq x y z
N ALA A 1 -9.04 44.05 17.84
CA ALA A 1 -9.45 43.67 16.48
C ALA A 1 -8.67 42.43 16.08
N VAL A 2 -9.39 41.37 15.71
CA VAL A 2 -8.84 40.05 15.34
C VAL A 2 -8.24 40.15 13.94
N THR A 3 -6.98 39.74 13.75
CA THR A 3 -6.53 39.29 12.42
C THR A 3 -5.37 38.29 12.56
N LEU A 4 -5.69 37.00 12.40
CA LEU A 4 -4.73 35.94 12.11
C LEU A 4 -4.54 35.89 10.58
N PRO A 5 -3.31 35.91 10.03
CA PRO A 5 -3.10 35.74 8.61
C PRO A 5 -3.31 34.27 8.23
N VAL A 6 -4.38 34.06 7.48
CA VAL A 6 -4.69 32.89 6.66
C VAL A 6 -3.55 32.59 5.68
N SER A 7 -2.97 31.39 5.73
CA SER A 7 -2.37 30.76 4.54
C SER A 7 -2.15 29.27 4.76
N ALA A 8 -3.24 28.51 4.69
CA ALA A 8 -3.20 27.08 4.46
C ALA A 8 -2.62 26.82 3.05
N LYS A 9 -1.29 26.78 2.94
CA LYS A 9 -0.63 26.25 1.74
C LYS A 9 -0.80 24.74 1.76
N SER A 10 -1.92 24.29 1.20
CA SER A 10 -2.13 22.91 0.80
C SER A 10 -1.27 22.62 -0.43
N THR A 11 0.04 22.49 -0.22
CA THR A 11 0.88 21.71 -1.12
C THR A 11 0.58 20.25 -0.80
N PHE A 12 -0.48 19.69 -1.39
CA PHE A 12 -0.67 18.25 -1.43
C PHE A 12 0.57 17.66 -2.10
N ASN A 13 1.54 17.22 -1.30
CA ASN A 13 2.74 16.62 -1.83
C ASN A 13 2.27 15.32 -2.48
N LYS A 14 2.48 15.18 -3.80
CA LYS A 14 2.17 13.95 -4.55
C LYS A 14 2.85 12.71 -3.95
N THR A 15 3.86 12.92 -3.09
CA THR A 15 4.53 11.90 -2.28
C THR A 15 3.62 11.29 -1.23
N ASP A 16 2.77 12.08 -0.56
CA ASP A 16 1.92 11.61 0.54
C ASP A 16 0.82 10.66 0.03
N LEU A 17 0.20 11.01 -1.11
CA LEU A 17 -0.82 10.17 -1.76
C LEU A 17 -0.24 8.85 -2.27
N LYS A 18 0.98 8.87 -2.81
CA LYS A 18 1.68 7.67 -3.26
C LYS A 18 2.10 6.78 -2.10
N ALA A 19 2.55 7.39 -1.00
CA ALA A 19 2.91 6.66 0.21
C ALA A 19 1.68 5.97 0.82
N ALA A 20 0.56 6.68 0.96
CA ALA A 20 -0.69 6.11 1.46
C ALA A 20 -1.19 4.95 0.59
N ALA A 21 -1.09 5.06 -0.75
CA ALA A 21 -1.45 3.97 -1.64
C ALA A 21 -0.53 2.74 -1.49
N LEU A 22 0.78 2.95 -1.30
CA LEU A 22 1.73 1.86 -1.05
C LEU A 22 1.48 1.17 0.28
N GLU A 23 1.18 1.94 1.33
CA GLU A 23 0.86 1.42 2.65
C GLU A 23 -0.43 0.60 2.62
N ALA A 24 -1.48 1.10 1.95
CA ALA A 24 -2.71 0.35 1.75
C ALA A 24 -2.49 -0.96 0.96
N GLU A 25 -1.67 -0.94 -0.10
CA GLU A 25 -1.31 -2.17 -0.82
C GLU A 25 -0.51 -3.14 0.06
N TYR A 26 0.43 -2.64 0.85
CA TYR A 26 1.21 -3.44 1.79
C TYR A 26 0.32 -4.18 2.78
N GLU A 27 -0.56 -3.45 3.47
CA GLU A 27 -1.48 -4.00 4.45
C GLU A 27 -2.43 -5.02 3.82
N MET A 28 -2.95 -4.72 2.63
CA MET A 28 -3.86 -5.61 1.91
C MET A 28 -3.18 -6.95 1.59
N ILE A 29 -1.97 -6.92 1.03
CA ILE A 29 -1.21 -8.14 0.69
C ILE A 29 -0.84 -8.91 1.96
N LEU A 30 -0.38 -8.21 3.00
CA LEU A 30 0.01 -8.83 4.27
C LEU A 30 -1.18 -9.51 4.95
N ASN A 31 -2.35 -8.85 4.98
CA ASN A 31 -3.56 -9.39 5.57
C ASN A 31 -4.02 -10.65 4.82
N VAL A 32 -4.08 -10.59 3.49
CA VAL A 32 -4.45 -11.76 2.66
C VAL A 32 -3.46 -12.91 2.89
N LEU A 33 -2.15 -12.63 2.91
CA LEU A 33 -1.13 -13.64 3.20
C LEU A 33 -1.35 -14.29 4.56
N LYS A 34 -1.62 -13.52 5.62
CA LYS A 34 -1.91 -14.06 6.95
C LYS A 34 -3.15 -14.97 6.93
N GLN A 35 -4.23 -14.54 6.27
CA GLN A 35 -5.47 -15.33 6.15
C GLN A 35 -5.24 -16.68 5.46
N VAL A 36 -4.39 -16.72 4.44
CA VAL A 36 -4.08 -17.95 3.70
C VAL A 36 -2.82 -18.68 4.20
N ASN A 37 -2.34 -18.38 5.41
CA ASN A 37 -1.14 -18.99 6.00
C ASN A 37 0.12 -18.87 5.12
N PHE A 38 0.37 -17.67 4.59
CA PHE A 38 1.49 -17.32 3.70
C PHE A 38 1.54 -18.14 2.39
N ASN A 39 0.44 -18.79 2.01
CA ASN A 39 0.34 -19.48 0.74
C ASN A 39 0.24 -18.47 -0.41
N LYS A 40 1.35 -18.23 -1.10
CA LYS A 40 1.47 -17.23 -2.18
C LYS A 40 0.49 -17.47 -3.33
N SER A 41 0.21 -18.73 -3.69
CA SER A 41 -0.73 -19.04 -4.78
C SER A 41 -2.17 -18.74 -4.39
N LYS A 42 -2.57 -19.08 -3.16
CA LYS A 42 -3.91 -18.76 -2.65
C LYS A 42 -4.09 -17.26 -2.42
N ALA A 43 -3.05 -16.57 -1.96
CA ALA A 43 -3.07 -15.12 -1.78
C ALA A 43 -3.24 -14.39 -3.11
N ALA A 44 -2.53 -14.85 -4.16
CA ALA A 44 -2.67 -14.29 -5.50
C ALA A 44 -4.09 -14.46 -6.04
N ALA A 45 -4.67 -15.66 -5.86
CA ALA A 45 -6.05 -15.93 -6.21
C ALA A 45 -7.06 -15.06 -5.43
N ALA A 46 -6.85 -14.87 -4.13
CA ALA A 46 -7.70 -14.03 -3.28
C ALA A 46 -7.61 -12.53 -3.65
N LEU A 47 -6.46 -12.07 -4.13
CA LEU A 47 -6.25 -10.73 -4.66
C LEU A 47 -6.68 -10.57 -6.13
N GLY A 48 -7.07 -11.66 -6.80
CA GLY A 48 -7.44 -11.65 -8.23
C GLY A 48 -6.28 -11.33 -9.18
N ILE A 49 -5.05 -11.62 -8.77
CA ILE A 49 -3.83 -11.33 -9.56
C ILE A 49 -3.03 -12.61 -9.82
N ASP A 50 -2.13 -12.56 -10.81
CA ASP A 50 -1.20 -13.65 -11.06
C ASP A 50 -0.15 -13.78 -9.93
N ARG A 51 0.34 -15.00 -9.70
CA ARG A 51 1.38 -15.28 -8.71
C ARG A 51 2.66 -14.47 -8.96
N LYS A 52 3.06 -14.25 -10.22
CA LYS A 52 4.21 -13.41 -10.59
C LYS A 52 3.97 -11.95 -10.22
N THR A 53 2.74 -11.46 -10.44
CA THR A 53 2.34 -10.10 -10.04
C THR A 53 2.42 -9.94 -8.52
N LEU A 54 1.92 -10.92 -7.77
CA LEU A 54 2.05 -10.93 -6.31
C LEU A 54 3.54 -10.88 -5.89
N TYR A 55 4.41 -11.65 -6.54
CA TYR A 55 5.86 -11.60 -6.29
C TYR A 55 6.47 -10.22 -6.55
N ASN A 56 6.11 -9.59 -7.67
CA ASN A 56 6.58 -8.25 -8.01
C ASN A 56 6.11 -7.22 -6.98
N LYS A 57 4.84 -7.27 -6.57
CA LYS A 57 4.29 -6.41 -5.53
C LYS A 57 5.03 -6.64 -4.20
N MET A 58 5.20 -7.88 -3.75
CA MET A 58 5.97 -8.18 -2.53
C MET A 58 7.41 -7.67 -2.61
N LYS A 59 8.07 -7.80 -3.77
CA LYS A 59 9.44 -7.30 -3.97
C LYS A 59 9.50 -5.77 -3.89
N SER A 60 8.57 -5.08 -4.54
CA SER A 60 8.45 -3.62 -4.46
C SER A 60 8.15 -3.12 -3.04
N LEU A 61 7.46 -3.95 -2.25
CA LEU A 61 7.08 -3.67 -0.87
C LEU A 61 8.10 -4.21 0.17
N ASN A 62 9.23 -4.77 -0.27
CA ASN A 62 10.27 -5.36 0.60
C ASN A 62 9.76 -6.49 1.53
N LEU A 63 8.70 -7.21 1.13
CA LEU A 63 8.09 -8.32 1.88
C LEU A 63 8.81 -9.67 1.72
N ASN A 64 9.86 -9.72 0.91
CA ASN A 64 10.61 -10.92 0.53
C ASN A 64 12.08 -10.73 0.90
N SER A 65 12.48 -11.26 2.05
CA SER A 65 13.87 -11.59 2.40
C SER A 65 14.06 -13.10 2.34
#